data_AF-A0A7L6ANN2-F1
#
_entry.id   AF-A0A7L6ANN2-F1
#
_cell.length_a   1.000
_cell.length_b   1.000
_cell.length_c   1.000
_cell.angle_alpha   90.00
_cell.angle_beta   90.00
_cell.angle_gamma   90.00
#
_symmetry.space_group_name_H-M   'P 1'
#
loop_
_entity.id
_entity.type
_entity.pdbx_description
1 polymer ?
#
loop_
_entity_poly.entity_id
_entity_poly.type
_entity_poly.pdbx_seq_one_letter_code
_entity_poly.pdbx_strand_id
1 'polypeptide(L)' 'MNRYPVQQVGAAHHTEWWIPAEDIDELNANIVGLIEVIGEYKQMDSE' A
#
# COMPACT_ATOMS: atom_id res chain seq x y z
N MET A 1 -16.34 -4.29 -9.28
CA MET A 1 -14.87 -4.15 -9.16
C MET A 1 -14.33 -3.64 -10.49
N ASN A 2 -14.27 -2.33 -10.67
CA ASN A 2 -13.58 -1.72 -11.84
C ASN A 2 -13.26 -0.23 -11.61
N ARG A 3 -13.22 0.21 -10.33
CA ARG A 3 -13.07 1.63 -9.97
C ARG A 3 -11.64 2.11 -10.18
N TYR A 4 -10.67 1.23 -9.98
CA TYR A 4 -9.24 1.53 -10.10
C TYR A 4 -8.59 0.60 -11.13
N PRO A 5 -7.70 1.12 -11.98
CA PRO A 5 -6.98 0.28 -12.94
C PRO A 5 -6.06 -0.69 -12.19
N VAL A 6 -6.03 -1.94 -12.66
CA VAL A 6 -5.04 -2.94 -12.25
C VAL A 6 -3.81 -2.74 -13.13
N GLN A 7 -2.64 -2.64 -12.51
CA GLN A 7 -1.36 -2.53 -13.19
C GLN A 7 -0.44 -3.66 -12.70
N GLN A 8 0.63 -3.91 -13.44
CA GLN A 8 1.69 -4.83 -13.04
C GLN A 8 3.01 -4.07 -13.20
N VAL A 9 3.49 -3.43 -12.13
CA VAL A 9 4.75 -2.67 -12.17
C VAL A 9 5.94 -3.41 -11.55
N GLY A 10 5.68 -4.54 -10.89
CA GLY A 10 6.69 -5.43 -10.32
C GLY A 10 6.90 -6.73 -11.12
N ALA A 11 7.19 -7.81 -10.40
CA ALA A 11 7.36 -9.14 -11.01
C ALA A 11 6.04 -9.66 -11.59
N ALA A 12 6.12 -10.59 -12.55
CA ALA A 12 5.00 -11.02 -13.40
C ALA A 12 3.76 -11.59 -12.68
N HIS A 13 3.84 -11.84 -11.37
CA HIS A 13 2.77 -12.38 -10.53
C HIS A 13 2.23 -11.35 -9.51
N HIS A 14 2.73 -10.12 -9.54
CA HIS A 14 2.30 -9.04 -8.65
C HIS A 14 1.51 -8.01 -9.44
N THR A 15 0.20 -8.01 -9.24
CA THR A 15 -0.68 -6.96 -9.78
C THR A 15 -1.08 -6.03 -8.66
N GLU A 16 -1.14 -4.74 -8.96
CA GLU A 16 -1.48 -3.68 -8.02
C GLU A 16 -2.70 -2.90 -8.48
N TRP A 17 -3.58 -2.52 -7.54
CA TRP A 17 -4.59 -1.49 -7.80
C TRP A 17 -3.97 -0.10 -7.67
N TRP A 18 -4.12 0.70 -8.70
CA TRP A 18 -3.62 2.06 -8.73
C TRP A 18 -4.71 3.02 -8.30
N ILE A 19 -4.65 3.43 -7.02
CA ILE A 19 -5.59 4.36 -6.41
C ILE A 19 -5.01 5.77 -6.55
N PRO A 20 -5.76 6.74 -7.13
CA PRO A 20 -5.33 8.13 -7.21
C PRO A 20 -5.06 8.73 -5.82
N ALA A 21 -4.17 9.71 -5.74
CA ALA A 21 -3.78 10.32 -4.47
C ALA A 21 -4.97 11.01 -3.78
N GLU A 22 -5.88 11.60 -4.55
CA GLU A 22 -7.11 12.22 -4.08
C GLU A 22 -8.09 11.24 -3.40
N ASP A 23 -7.98 9.95 -3.70
CA ASP A 23 -8.87 8.90 -3.17
C ASP A 23 -8.25 8.20 -1.93
N ILE A 24 -7.05 8.60 -1.48
CA ILE A 24 -6.37 8.00 -0.32
C ILE A 24 -7.19 8.13 0.97
N ASP A 25 -7.86 9.25 1.17
CA ASP A 25 -8.69 9.46 2.37
C ASP A 25 -9.88 8.49 2.39
N GLU A 26 -10.52 8.25 1.24
CA GLU A 26 -11.59 7.25 1.13
C GLU A 26 -11.05 5.84 1.38
N LEU A 27 -9.87 5.51 0.84
CA LEU A 27 -9.22 4.23 1.09
C LEU A 27 -8.97 4.02 2.59
N ASN A 28 -8.40 5.00 3.27
CA ASN A 28 -8.08 4.94 4.71
C ASN A 28 -9.34 4.80 5.57
N ALA A 29 -10.43 5.47 5.21
CA ALA A 29 -11.70 5.37 5.92
C ALA A 29 -12.33 3.96 5.89
N ASN A 30 -11.94 3.13 4.91
CA ASN A 30 -12.38 1.74 4.80
C ASN A 30 -11.52 0.75 5.61
N ILE A 31 -10.42 1.19 6.23
CA ILE A 31 -9.60 0.35 7.10
C ILE A 31 -10.36 0.11 8.41
N VAL A 32 -10.62 -1.16 8.72
CA VAL A 32 -11.32 -1.56 9.95
C VAL A 32 -10.32 -2.00 10.99
N GLY A 33 -10.41 -1.40 12.19
CA GLY A 33 -9.50 -1.70 13.30
C GLY A 33 -8.27 -0.78 13.33
N LEU A 34 -7.34 -1.09 14.24
CA LEU A 34 -6.09 -0.34 14.38
C LEU A 34 -4.98 -1.01 13.57
N ILE A 35 -4.09 -0.19 13.01
CA ILE A 35 -2.84 -0.67 12.41
C ILE A 35 -1.83 -0.84 13.55
N GLU A 36 -1.29 -2.05 13.69
CA GLU A 36 -0.25 -2.37 14.66
C GLU A 36 1.11 -2.54 13.96
N VAL A 37 2.14 -1.90 14.49
CA VAL A 37 3.52 -2.11 14.05
C VAL A 37 4.09 -3.31 14.81
N ILE A 38 4.27 -4.43 14.12
CA ILE A 38 4.81 -5.68 14.72
C ILE A 38 6.33 -5.79 14.69
N GLY A 39 7.01 -4.85 14.02
CA GLY A 39 8.45 -4.82 13.88
C GLY A 39 8.93 -3.63 13.07
N GLU A 40 10.08 -3.08 13.45
CA GLU A 40 10.75 -2.00 12.74
C GLU A 40 12.23 -2.40 12.59
N TYR A 41 12.74 -2.40 11.36
CA TYR A 41 14.11 -2.81 11.06
C TYR A 41 14.86 -1.60 10.51
N LYS A 42 15.62 -0.91 11.36
CA LYS A 42 16.52 0.15 10.93
C LYS A 42 17.84 -0.48 10.49
N GLN A 43 18.30 -0.16 9.29
CA GLN A 43 19.68 -0.45 8.92
C GLN A 43 20.56 0.44 9.80
N MET A 44 21.45 -0.16 10.57
CA MET A 44 22.40 0.61 11.37
C MET A 44 23.44 1.13 10.38
N ASP A 45 23.34 2.40 9.99
CA ASP A 45 24.35 3.05 9.18
C ASP A 45 25.67 2.95 9.95
N SER A 46 26.64 2.25 9.37
CA SER A 46 28.02 2.23 9.87
C SER A 46 28.67 3.52 9.36
N GLU A 47 28.76 4.52 10.23
CA GLU A 47 29.65 5.69 10.00
C GLU A 47 31.13 5.26 9.98
#